data_AF-A0A5D6XTV6-F1
#
_entry.id   AF-A0A5D6XTV6-F1
#
_cell.length_a   1.000
_cell.length_b   1.000
_cell.length_c   1.000
_cell.angle_alpha   90.00
_cell.angle_beta   90.00
_cell.angle_gamma   90.00
#
_symmetry.space_group_name_H-M   'P 1'
#
loop_
_entity.id
_entity.type
_entity.pdbx_description
1 polymer ?
#
loop_
_entity_poly.entity_id
_entity_poly.type
_entity_poly.pdbx_seq_one_letter_code
_entity_poly.pdbx_strand_id
1 'polypeptide(L)' 'MGGAQSSEVTKYSREVPGSATNDRGAVRVVDAERDYDPNATLYTNLHARAAVDDGSRRMFGTRSVDPVTGAAGDFEWV' A
#
# COMPACT_ATOMS: atom_id res chain seq x y z
N MET A 1 18.70 0.85 -46.93
CA MET A 1 17.43 0.66 -46.21
C MET A 1 17.74 -0.18 -44.97
N GLY A 2 17.97 0.46 -43.82
CA GLY A 2 18.20 -0.23 -42.55
C GLY A 2 16.92 -0.22 -41.73
N GLY A 3 16.32 -1.39 -41.51
CA GLY A 3 15.10 -1.54 -40.72
C GLY A 3 15.37 -1.16 -39.26
N ALA A 4 14.52 -0.31 -38.70
CA ALA A 4 14.52 -0.03 -37.28
C ALA A 4 14.19 -1.33 -36.53
N GLN A 5 15.13 -1.79 -35.70
CA GLN A 5 14.83 -2.84 -34.72
C GLN A 5 13.82 -2.25 -33.74
N SER A 6 12.61 -2.80 -33.74
CA SER A 6 11.61 -2.53 -32.72
C SER A 6 12.19 -3.05 -31.40
N SER A 7 12.53 -2.15 -30.48
CA SER A 7 12.89 -2.52 -29.13
C SER A 7 11.66 -3.16 -28.49
N GLU A 8 11.76 -4.47 -28.24
CA GLU A 8 10.73 -5.19 -27.51
C GLU A 8 10.61 -4.59 -26.11
N VAL A 9 9.47 -3.96 -25.82
CA VAL A 9 9.19 -3.40 -24.49
C VAL A 9 8.97 -4.58 -23.56
N THR A 10 9.96 -4.90 -22.73
CA THR A 10 9.81 -5.88 -21.65
C THR A 10 8.63 -5.46 -20.76
N LYS A 11 7.52 -6.19 -20.87
CA LYS A 11 6.34 -5.96 -20.03
C LYS A 11 6.54 -6.66 -18.69
N TYR A 12 6.78 -5.88 -17.64
CA TYR A 12 6.90 -6.38 -16.27
C TYR A 12 5.56 -6.86 -15.67
N SER A 13 4.44 -6.66 -16.38
CA SER A 13 3.11 -7.07 -15.93
C SER A 13 2.32 -7.73 -17.07
N ARG A 14 1.43 -8.66 -16.71
CA ARG A 14 0.48 -9.30 -17.61
C ARG A 14 -0.95 -9.13 -17.12
N GLU A 15 -1.89 -9.15 -18.05
CA GLU A 15 -3.32 -9.13 -17.73
C GLU A 15 -3.81 -10.52 -17.34
N VAL A 16 -4.73 -10.58 -16.37
CA VAL A 16 -5.41 -11.81 -15.98
C VAL A 16 -6.59 -12.03 -16.95
N PRO A 17 -6.60 -13.12 -17.74
CA PRO A 17 -7.67 -13.37 -18.71
C PRO A 17 -9.04 -13.44 -18.03
N GLY A 18 -10.04 -12.79 -18.63
CA GLY A 18 -11.43 -12.82 -18.15
C GLY A 18 -11.71 -11.98 -16.89
N SER A 19 -10.74 -11.21 -16.40
CA SER A 19 -10.90 -10.40 -15.18
C SER A 19 -11.53 -9.01 -15.39
N ALA A 20 -11.72 -8.58 -16.64
CA ALA A 20 -12.35 -7.31 -16.95
C ALA A 20 -13.83 -7.33 -16.57
N THR A 21 -14.34 -6.22 -16.04
CA THR A 21 -15.76 -6.01 -15.73
C THR A 21 -16.33 -4.95 -16.65
N ASN A 22 -17.65 -4.72 -16.60
CA ASN A 22 -18.30 -3.70 -17.43
C ASN A 22 -17.79 -2.28 -17.15
N ASP A 23 -17.25 -2.04 -15.96
CA ASP A 23 -16.80 -0.74 -15.45
C ASP A 23 -15.27 -0.65 -15.25
N ARG A 24 -14.52 -1.75 -15.40
CA ARG A 24 -13.06 -1.78 -15.19
C ARG A 24 -12.34 -2.66 -16.21
N GLY A 25 -11.15 -2.22 -16.62
CA GLY A 25 -10.25 -3.03 -17.47
C GLY A 25 -9.74 -4.28 -16.75
N ALA A 26 -9.02 -5.14 -17.49
CA ALA A 26 -8.47 -6.37 -16.94
C ALA A 26 -7.47 -6.10 -15.79
N VAL A 27 -7.52 -6.95 -14.77
CA VAL A 27 -6.55 -6.95 -13.67
C VAL A 27 -5.16 -7.20 -14.25
N ARG A 28 -4.18 -6.41 -13.79
CA ARG A 28 -2.78 -6.61 -14.10
C ARG A 28 -2.03 -7.20 -12.92
N VAL A 29 -1.25 -8.24 -13.20
CA VAL A 29 -0.38 -8.90 -12.24
C VAL A 29 1.07 -8.78 -12.69
N VAL A 30 1.97 -8.69 -11.73
CA VAL A 30 3.41 -8.73 -11.91
C VAL A 30 3.86 -10.04 -11.30
N ASP A 31 4.52 -10.89 -12.09
CA ASP A 31 5.14 -12.11 -11.58
C ASP A 31 6.50 -11.72 -10.97
N ALA A 32 6.46 -11.06 -9.81
CA ALA A 32 7.63 -10.73 -9.01
C ALA A 32 7.68 -11.63 -7.78
N GLU A 33 8.84 -12.22 -7.52
CA GLU A 33 9.13 -12.75 -6.19
C GLU A 33 9.02 -11.58 -5.21
N ARG A 34 8.17 -11.76 -4.20
CA ARG A 34 8.07 -10.76 -3.14
C ARG A 34 9.19 -11.02 -2.17
N ASP A 35 10.16 -10.12 -2.15
CA ASP A 35 11.08 -9.98 -1.03
C ASP A 35 10.27 -9.47 0.17
N TYR A 36 9.64 -10.40 0.89
CA TYR A 36 8.94 -10.07 2.11
C TYR A 36 9.96 -9.70 3.18
N ASP A 37 10.04 -8.41 3.47
CA ASP A 37 10.73 -7.90 4.65
C ASP A 37 9.70 -7.64 5.77
N PRO A 38 9.74 -8.40 6.89
CA PRO A 38 8.85 -8.16 8.02
C PRO A 38 9.04 -6.76 8.65
N ASN A 39 10.16 -6.09 8.38
CA ASN A 39 10.39 -4.72 8.81
C ASN A 39 9.76 -3.68 7.87
N ALA A 40 9.45 -4.05 6.64
CA ALA A 40 8.81 -3.17 5.65
C ALA A 40 7.28 -3.17 5.74
N THR A 41 6.70 -3.66 6.85
CA THR A 41 5.25 -3.55 7.07
C THR A 41 4.85 -2.13 7.47
N LEU A 42 3.62 -1.72 7.15
CA LEU A 42 3.10 -0.42 7.58
C LEU A 42 3.18 -0.25 9.11
N TYR A 43 2.88 -1.32 9.86
CA TYR A 43 2.96 -1.32 11.32
C TYR A 43 4.39 -1.06 11.82
N THR A 44 5.38 -1.81 11.31
CA THR A 44 6.77 -1.65 11.73
C THR A 44 7.33 -0.29 11.31
N ASN A 45 7.02 0.17 10.11
CA ASN A 45 7.44 1.49 9.61
C ASN A 45 6.86 2.64 10.45
N LEU A 46 5.58 2.56 10.81
CA LEU A 46 4.94 3.56 11.68
C LEU A 46 5.60 3.57 13.06
N HIS A 47 5.77 2.41 13.70
CA HIS A 47 6.41 2.35 15.02
C HIS A 47 7.88 2.82 15.01
N ALA A 48 8.65 2.47 13.98
CA ALA A 48 10.02 2.97 13.82
C ALA A 48 10.04 4.50 13.65
N ARG A 49 9.04 5.05 12.93
CA ARG A 49 8.90 6.50 12.75
C ARG A 49 8.55 7.21 14.06
N ALA A 50 7.73 6.60 14.92
CA ALA A 50 7.39 7.16 16.23
C ALA A 50 8.63 7.41 17.11
N ALA A 51 9.65 6.55 17.01
CA ALA A 51 10.89 6.67 17.79
C ALA A 51 11.78 7.86 17.39
N VAL A 52 11.59 8.40 16.18
CA VAL A 52 12.40 9.51 15.63
C VAL A 52 11.58 10.77 15.38
N ASP A 53 10.30 10.76 15.77
CA ASP A 53 9.42 11.90 15.61
C ASP A 53 9.69 12.95 16.68
N ASP A 54 9.76 14.21 16.27
CA ASP A 54 9.99 15.38 17.13
C ASP A 54 8.67 16.02 17.59
N GLY A 55 7.53 15.38 17.27
CA GLY A 55 6.19 15.86 17.57
C GLY A 55 5.71 16.99 16.64
N SER A 56 6.52 17.41 15.66
CA SER A 56 6.13 18.46 14.71
C SER A 56 5.07 17.99 13.71
N ARG A 57 4.90 16.68 13.55
CA ARG A 57 3.90 16.07 12.67
C ARG A 57 3.11 15.02 13.43
N ARG A 58 1.87 15.35 13.77
CA ARG A 58 0.93 14.43 14.41
C ARG A 58 0.71 13.20 13.53
N MET A 59 1.38 12.09 13.86
CA MET A 59 1.28 10.81 13.14
C MET A 59 0.43 9.79 13.90
N PHE A 60 0.32 9.95 15.22
CA PHE A 60 -0.43 9.06 16.08
C PHE A 60 -1.50 9.84 16.84
N GLY A 61 -2.59 9.15 17.11
CA GLY A 61 -3.65 9.66 17.94
C GLY A 61 -4.38 8.49 18.59
N THR A 62 -5.18 8.82 19.59
CA THR A 62 -5.96 7.87 20.35
C THR A 62 -7.43 8.22 20.23
N ARG A 63 -8.28 7.23 20.47
CA ARG A 63 -9.71 7.44 20.69
C ARG A 63 -10.14 6.55 21.83
N SER A 64 -10.93 7.08 22.75
CA SER A 64 -11.56 6.26 23.79
C SER A 64 -12.64 5.39 23.15
N VAL A 65 -12.82 4.19 23.69
CA VAL A 65 -13.91 3.29 23.31
C VAL A 65 -14.70 2.99 24.58
N ASP A 66 -16.00 3.25 24.55
CA ASP A 66 -16.90 2.88 25.63
C ASP A 66 -16.90 1.35 25.77
N PRO A 67 -16.55 0.80 26.95
CA PRO A 67 -16.41 -0.65 27.14
C PRO A 67 -17.74 -1.39 27.16
N VAL A 68 -18.87 -0.69 27.37
CA VAL A 68 -20.22 -1.29 27.43
C VAL A 68 -20.88 -1.25 26.06
N THR A 69 -20.76 -0.13 25.34
CA THR A 69 -21.47 0.08 24.07
C THR A 69 -20.60 -0.17 22.84
N GLY A 70 -19.26 -0.15 23.00
CA GLY A 70 -18.31 -0.20 21.89
C GLY A 70 -18.25 1.10 21.07
N ALA A 71 -18.95 2.15 21.49
CA ALA A 71 -18.96 3.42 20.80
C ALA A 71 -17.56 4.07 20.90
N ALA A 72 -17.03 4.49 19.76
CA ALA A 72 -15.79 5.24 19.69
C ALA A 72 -16.07 6.72 19.97
N GLY A 73 -15.32 7.31 20.90
CA GLY A 73 -15.28 8.75 21.12
C GLY A 73 -14.49 9.48 20.04
N ASP A 74 -14.32 10.79 20.23
CA ASP A 74 -13.57 11.63 19.31
C ASP A 74 -12.10 11.21 19.22
N PHE A 75 -11.50 11.47 18.06
CA PHE A 75 -10.08 11.19 17.83
C PHE A 75 -9.22 12.35 18.32
N GLU A 76 -8.27 12.04 19.19
CA GLU A 76 -7.33 13.00 19.78
C GLU A 76 -5.91 12.72 19.28
N TRP A 77 -5.24 13.75 18.80
CA TRP A 77 -3.84 13.65 18.39
C TRP A 77 -2.91 13.66 19.61
N VAL A 78 -1.89 12.80 19.59
CA VAL A 78 -0.82 12.72 20.61
C VAL A 78 0.43 13.42 20.10
#